data_AF-A0A4Q1K4Z9-F1
#
_entry.id   AF-A0A4Q1K4Z9-F1
#
_cell.length_a   1.000
_cell.length_b   1.000
_cell.length_c   1.000
_cell.angle_alpha   90.00
_cell.angle_beta   90.00
_cell.angle_gamma   90.00
#
_symmetry.space_group_name_H-M   'P 1'
#
loop_
_entity.id
_entity.type
_entity.pdbx_description
1 polymer ?
#
loop_
_entity_poly.entity_id
_entity_poly.type
_entity_poly.pdbx_seq_one_letter_code
_entity_poly.pdbx_strand_id
1 'polypeptide(L)'
;MKIKSILVALFAFSTAIAQNQQGITGDNWFSGWTNFKPKAVEYNQPTNILSGVIAENTTLSKRNVYVLMGTVYVSNNATLTIEPGTVIRGDFETNGTLVITRGSKLMAEGKESDPIVFTSTKSTADRKAGDWGGVILYGDGPLNRHGGVISSIYDPNPLYNNFGGTNEKGSSGVLKYVRIEFAGKKIDAKTMLNGLTLGAVGSGTIVDHVQVSFAKDDAVEVIGGIVDINNFISFNNADDDFDFSMGVQCNVNNSIVIRSPFISDNTRSRCLEIDSYDKVENFDATKKKTVIKLNNVTMVSNEVNNQGLVKEAISLKSDSFLEMNNCVVAGFASFIALDDKYLSEPNFKQIKISNTTVDSCTAMFTNETLSPVDTVNNWFNTNNKTLYVSSIGIMNLFKNNDTKKKPDFRLK
;
A
#
# COMPACT_ATOMS: atom_id res chain seq x y z
N MET A 1 73.49 -0.14 -32.97
CA MET A 1 72.32 0.72 -32.74
C MET A 1 71.13 -0.19 -32.41
N LYS A 2 70.74 -0.33 -31.13
CA LYS A 2 69.56 -1.10 -30.71
C LYS A 2 68.67 -0.16 -29.90
N ILE A 3 67.53 0.23 -30.48
CA ILE A 3 66.53 1.08 -29.83
C ILE A 3 65.55 0.13 -29.12
N LYS A 4 65.46 0.23 -27.79
CA LYS A 4 64.43 -0.44 -26.98
C LYS A 4 63.23 0.49 -26.91
N SER A 5 62.12 0.11 -27.56
CA SER A 5 60.84 0.78 -27.41
C SER A 5 60.14 0.27 -26.14
N ILE A 6 59.88 1.17 -25.20
CA ILE A 6 59.07 0.90 -24.01
C ILE A 6 57.62 1.23 -24.38
N LEU A 7 56.75 0.23 -24.35
CA LEU A 7 55.31 0.40 -24.49
C LEU A 7 54.72 0.72 -23.12
N VAL A 8 54.24 1.95 -22.91
CA VAL A 8 53.48 2.33 -21.72
C VAL A 8 51.99 2.13 -22.04
N ALA A 9 51.38 1.13 -21.42
CA ALA A 9 49.93 0.93 -21.49
C ALA A 9 49.24 1.85 -20.48
N LEU A 10 48.51 2.86 -20.98
CA LEU A 10 47.58 3.64 -20.16
C LEU A 10 46.32 2.80 -19.90
N PHE A 11 46.13 2.36 -18.65
CA PHE A 11 44.84 1.86 -18.20
C PHE A 11 43.94 3.06 -17.83
N ALA A 12 42.94 3.33 -18.67
CA ALA A 12 41.85 4.23 -18.31
C ALA A 12 40.94 3.51 -17.30
N PHE A 13 41.02 3.89 -16.02
CA PHE A 13 40.02 3.50 -15.03
C PHE A 13 38.73 4.30 -15.29
N SER A 14 37.74 3.69 -15.93
CA SER A 14 36.38 4.19 -15.89
C SER A 14 35.81 3.88 -14.49
N THR A 15 35.67 4.89 -13.64
CA THR A 15 34.85 4.76 -12.44
C THR A 15 33.40 4.68 -12.91
N ALA A 16 32.86 3.47 -13.01
CA ALA A 16 31.42 3.29 -13.10
C ALA A 16 30.84 3.80 -11.78
N ILE A 17 30.27 5.01 -11.80
CA ILE A 17 29.37 5.44 -10.74
C ILE A 17 28.20 4.48 -10.86
N ALA A 18 28.11 3.50 -9.96
CA ALA A 18 26.88 2.75 -9.79
C ALA A 18 25.80 3.80 -9.46
N GLN A 19 24.91 4.10 -10.42
CA GLN A 19 23.70 4.84 -10.13
C GLN A 19 23.02 4.07 -8.99
N ASN A 20 22.96 4.67 -7.80
CA ASN A 20 22.12 4.14 -6.73
C ASN A 20 20.70 4.02 -7.31
N GLN A 21 20.22 2.81 -7.53
CA GLN A 21 18.87 2.59 -8.02
C GLN A 21 17.91 3.03 -6.92
N GLN A 22 17.22 4.15 -7.14
CA GLN A 22 16.14 4.63 -6.28
C GLN A 22 14.80 4.17 -6.85
N GLY A 23 13.79 4.07 -5.99
CA GLY A 23 12.48 3.57 -6.35
C GLY A 23 12.52 2.07 -6.59
N ILE A 24 11.82 1.59 -7.62
CA ILE A 24 11.80 0.17 -7.95
C ILE A 24 13.20 -0.34 -8.30
N THR A 25 13.58 -1.48 -7.70
CA THR A 25 14.90 -2.09 -7.87
C THR A 25 14.82 -3.52 -8.41
N GLY A 26 15.94 -4.03 -8.93
CA GLY A 26 16.04 -5.36 -9.50
C GLY A 26 15.43 -5.48 -10.90
N ASP A 27 14.98 -6.70 -11.23
CA ASP A 27 14.26 -6.97 -12.47
C ASP A 27 12.87 -6.33 -12.45
N ASN A 28 12.25 -6.16 -13.63
CA ASN A 28 10.88 -5.67 -13.71
C ASN A 28 9.91 -6.76 -13.25
N TRP A 29 9.69 -6.82 -11.94
CA TRP A 29 8.87 -7.81 -11.23
C TRP A 29 7.36 -7.64 -11.46
N PHE A 30 6.93 -6.71 -12.33
CA PHE A 30 5.52 -6.54 -12.68
C PHE A 30 5.04 -7.61 -13.66
N SER A 31 5.97 -8.24 -14.38
CA SER A 31 5.64 -9.21 -15.43
C SER A 31 4.94 -10.45 -14.87
N GLY A 32 4.04 -11.05 -15.65
CA GLY A 32 3.39 -12.33 -15.33
C GLY A 32 2.10 -12.23 -14.51
N TRP A 33 2.10 -11.45 -13.43
CA TRP A 33 1.00 -11.52 -12.44
C TRP A 33 0.13 -10.26 -12.36
N THR A 34 0.66 -9.09 -12.72
CA THR A 34 -0.04 -7.81 -12.58
C THR A 34 -1.13 -7.63 -13.64
N ASN A 35 -2.09 -6.74 -13.38
CA ASN A 35 -3.13 -6.37 -14.33
C ASN A 35 -3.49 -4.89 -14.23
N PHE A 36 -3.07 -4.09 -15.22
CA PHE A 36 -3.38 -2.65 -15.28
C PHE A 36 -4.63 -2.32 -16.11
N LYS A 37 -5.40 -3.33 -16.54
CA LYS A 37 -6.70 -3.17 -17.22
C LYS A 37 -7.78 -4.12 -16.66
N PRO A 38 -7.97 -4.20 -15.34
CA PRO A 38 -8.88 -5.18 -14.72
C PRO A 38 -10.35 -5.00 -15.15
N LYS A 39 -10.73 -3.80 -15.62
CA LYS A 39 -12.08 -3.55 -16.13
C LYS A 39 -12.39 -4.33 -17.41
N ALA A 40 -11.37 -4.61 -18.23
CA ALA A 40 -11.53 -5.31 -19.50
C ALA A 40 -11.47 -6.85 -19.37
N VAL A 41 -11.16 -7.38 -18.18
CA VAL A 41 -10.99 -8.82 -17.98
C VAL A 41 -12.33 -9.49 -17.67
N GLU A 42 -12.71 -10.45 -18.49
CA GLU A 42 -13.86 -11.30 -18.23
C GLU A 42 -13.44 -12.53 -17.41
N TYR A 43 -14.15 -12.78 -16.32
CA TYR A 43 -13.94 -13.94 -15.45
C TYR A 43 -15.14 -14.87 -15.57
N ASN A 44 -14.91 -16.17 -15.43
CA ASN A 44 -15.97 -17.18 -15.48
C ASN A 44 -17.07 -16.90 -14.42
N GLN A 45 -18.27 -17.40 -14.69
CA GLN A 45 -19.37 -17.30 -13.74
C GLN A 45 -19.08 -18.14 -12.49
N PRO A 46 -19.55 -17.71 -11.30
CA PRO A 46 -19.37 -18.49 -10.07
C PRO A 46 -19.95 -19.89 -10.19
N THR A 47 -19.18 -20.89 -9.76
CA THR A 47 -19.61 -22.29 -9.64
C THR A 47 -19.92 -22.66 -8.19
N ASN A 48 -19.43 -21.87 -7.23
CA ASN A 48 -19.54 -22.14 -5.80
C ASN A 48 -19.84 -20.85 -5.03
N ILE A 49 -20.73 -20.94 -4.04
CA ILE A 49 -21.06 -19.84 -3.14
C ILE A 49 -20.32 -20.06 -1.81
N LEU A 50 -19.69 -19.00 -1.32
CA LEU A 50 -19.17 -18.90 0.04
C LEU A 50 -20.02 -17.87 0.79
N SER A 51 -20.59 -18.27 1.93
CA SER A 51 -21.47 -17.43 2.74
C SER A 51 -21.38 -17.83 4.20
N GLY A 52 -21.57 -16.90 5.12
CA GLY A 52 -21.62 -17.21 6.55
C GLY A 52 -20.23 -17.53 7.12
N VAL A 53 -20.08 -18.68 7.79
CA VAL A 53 -18.89 -18.99 8.59
C VAL A 53 -18.21 -20.25 8.09
N ILE A 54 -16.91 -20.15 7.83
CA ILE A 54 -15.97 -21.23 7.58
C ILE A 54 -15.24 -21.52 8.90
N ALA A 55 -15.74 -22.48 9.66
CA ALA A 55 -15.24 -22.82 11.01
C ALA A 55 -14.24 -23.99 11.03
N GLU A 56 -13.96 -24.58 9.87
CA GLU A 56 -13.01 -25.68 9.68
C GLU A 56 -12.07 -25.38 8.51
N ASN A 57 -10.89 -26.00 8.54
CA ASN A 57 -9.90 -25.85 7.47
C ASN A 57 -10.52 -26.18 6.11
N THR A 58 -10.43 -25.22 5.19
CA THR A 58 -11.10 -25.30 3.89
C THR A 58 -10.11 -24.94 2.80
N THR A 59 -10.14 -25.67 1.68
CA THR A 59 -9.34 -25.36 0.50
C THR A 59 -10.23 -24.97 -0.67
N LEU A 60 -9.99 -23.81 -1.25
CA LEU A 60 -10.61 -23.36 -2.50
C LEU A 60 -9.75 -23.79 -3.67
N SER A 61 -10.33 -24.58 -4.58
CA SER A 61 -9.61 -25.12 -5.73
C SER A 61 -9.76 -24.26 -6.97
N LYS A 62 -8.69 -24.11 -7.75
CA LYS A 62 -8.66 -23.30 -8.97
C LYS A 62 -9.60 -23.76 -10.07
N ARG A 63 -10.13 -24.99 -9.96
CA ARG A 63 -11.12 -25.55 -10.90
C ARG A 63 -12.48 -24.84 -10.82
N ASN A 64 -12.73 -24.12 -9.72
CA ASN A 64 -13.98 -23.45 -9.42
C ASN A 64 -13.81 -21.93 -9.46
N VAL A 65 -14.90 -21.21 -9.67
CA VAL A 65 -14.99 -19.78 -9.36
C VAL A 65 -15.90 -19.62 -8.16
N TYR A 66 -15.41 -18.89 -7.15
CA TYR A 66 -16.14 -18.68 -5.91
C TYR A 66 -16.80 -17.30 -5.91
N VAL A 67 -17.99 -17.20 -5.32
CA VAL A 67 -18.62 -15.91 -4.98
C VAL A 67 -18.74 -15.77 -3.47
N LEU A 68 -18.32 -14.62 -2.94
CA LEU A 68 -18.57 -14.22 -1.55
C LEU A 68 -19.95 -13.57 -1.50
N MET A 69 -20.90 -14.20 -0.82
CA MET A 69 -22.24 -13.66 -0.56
C MET A 69 -22.36 -13.24 0.90
N GLY A 70 -22.56 -11.95 1.13
CA GLY A 70 -22.47 -11.34 2.45
C GLY A 70 -21.03 -11.33 2.99
N THR A 71 -20.91 -11.06 4.27
CA THR A 71 -19.64 -11.24 4.99
C THR A 71 -19.39 -12.72 5.25
N VAL A 72 -18.27 -13.22 4.74
CA VAL A 72 -17.78 -14.58 4.94
C VAL A 72 -16.68 -14.56 5.98
N TYR A 73 -16.88 -15.26 7.10
CA TYR A 73 -15.94 -15.32 8.21
C TYR A 73 -15.14 -16.61 8.16
N VAL A 74 -13.82 -16.54 8.27
CA VAL A 74 -12.97 -17.70 8.60
C VAL A 74 -12.68 -17.62 10.09
N SER A 75 -13.26 -18.53 10.87
CA SER A 75 -13.26 -18.46 12.34
C SER A 75 -12.82 -19.77 13.00
N ASN A 76 -12.86 -19.83 14.33
CA ASN A 76 -12.53 -21.04 15.10
C ASN A 76 -11.09 -21.55 14.84
N ASN A 77 -10.13 -20.64 14.67
CA ASN A 77 -8.74 -20.94 14.32
C ASN A 77 -8.58 -21.73 13.01
N ALA A 78 -9.59 -21.70 12.14
CA ALA A 78 -9.53 -22.37 10.84
C ALA A 78 -8.55 -21.67 9.90
N THR A 79 -8.07 -22.45 8.94
CA THR A 79 -7.25 -21.97 7.82
C THR A 79 -8.04 -22.08 6.53
N LEU A 80 -8.24 -20.96 5.84
CA LEU A 80 -8.72 -20.92 4.47
C LEU A 80 -7.51 -20.93 3.53
N THR A 81 -7.34 -21.99 2.75
CA THR A 81 -6.30 -22.11 1.74
C THR A 81 -6.90 -21.87 0.36
N ILE A 82 -6.24 -21.07 -0.47
CA ILE A 82 -6.68 -20.76 -1.83
C ILE A 82 -5.60 -21.21 -2.81
N GLU A 83 -5.95 -22.12 -3.72
CA GLU A 83 -5.01 -22.60 -4.73
C GLU A 83 -4.62 -21.47 -5.72
N PRO A 84 -3.38 -21.46 -6.26
CA PRO A 84 -2.96 -20.53 -7.30
C PRO A 84 -3.92 -20.50 -8.50
N GLY A 85 -4.19 -19.31 -9.04
CA GLY A 85 -5.09 -19.09 -10.17
C GLY A 85 -6.58 -19.12 -9.82
N THR A 86 -6.95 -19.29 -8.56
CA THR A 86 -8.36 -19.25 -8.14
C THR A 86 -8.93 -17.84 -8.28
N VAL A 87 -10.16 -17.75 -8.78
CA VAL A 87 -10.93 -16.49 -8.86
C VAL A 87 -12.03 -16.51 -7.80
N ILE A 88 -12.05 -15.45 -7.00
CA ILE A 88 -13.04 -15.17 -5.96
C ILE A 88 -13.73 -13.86 -6.31
N ARG A 89 -15.06 -13.86 -6.36
CA ARG A 89 -15.86 -12.71 -6.78
C ARG A 89 -16.68 -12.19 -5.59
N GLY A 90 -16.57 -10.91 -5.25
CA GLY A 90 -17.43 -10.28 -4.25
C GLY A 90 -18.79 -9.93 -4.83
N ASP A 91 -19.86 -10.42 -4.20
CA ASP A 91 -21.22 -10.06 -4.59
C ASP A 91 -21.54 -8.60 -4.26
N PHE A 92 -22.04 -7.87 -5.24
CA PHE A 92 -22.38 -6.46 -5.04
C PHE A 92 -23.59 -6.31 -4.12
N GLU A 93 -24.68 -7.03 -4.35
CA GLU A 93 -25.95 -6.77 -3.67
C GLU A 93 -25.84 -7.04 -2.16
N THR A 94 -25.11 -8.09 -1.78
CA THR A 94 -24.94 -8.53 -0.39
C THR A 94 -23.70 -7.96 0.30
N ASN A 95 -22.91 -7.13 -0.38
CA ASN A 95 -21.62 -6.65 0.11
C ASN A 95 -20.66 -7.79 0.45
N GLY A 96 -20.36 -8.64 -0.53
CA GLY A 96 -19.41 -9.74 -0.41
C GLY A 96 -18.11 -9.28 0.22
N THR A 97 -17.74 -9.83 1.37
CA THR A 97 -16.54 -9.43 2.15
C THR A 97 -15.90 -10.68 2.72
N LEU A 98 -14.58 -10.80 2.67
CA LEU A 98 -13.86 -11.90 3.33
C LEU A 98 -13.21 -11.40 4.62
N VAL A 99 -13.57 -11.99 5.76
CA VAL A 99 -13.02 -11.64 7.07
C VAL A 99 -12.31 -12.85 7.67
N ILE A 100 -11.02 -12.72 7.89
CA ILE A 100 -10.21 -13.70 8.62
C ILE A 100 -10.19 -13.24 10.07
N THR A 101 -10.90 -13.94 10.94
CA THR A 101 -11.01 -13.52 12.35
C THR A 101 -9.71 -13.79 13.10
N ARG A 102 -9.50 -13.07 14.20
CA ARG A 102 -8.36 -13.31 15.10
C ARG A 102 -8.20 -14.80 15.43
N GLY A 103 -6.98 -15.33 15.24
CA GLY A 103 -6.63 -16.74 15.45
C GLY A 103 -6.76 -17.62 14.20
N SER A 104 -7.56 -17.23 13.22
CA SER A 104 -7.69 -17.89 11.92
C SER A 104 -6.63 -17.41 10.92
N LYS A 105 -6.50 -18.11 9.80
CA LYS A 105 -5.49 -17.82 8.76
C LYS A 105 -6.04 -17.85 7.35
N LEU A 106 -5.50 -17.00 6.50
CA LEU A 106 -5.63 -17.07 5.04
C LEU A 106 -4.32 -17.50 4.41
N MET A 107 -4.31 -18.60 3.67
CA MET A 107 -3.17 -19.04 2.86
C MET A 107 -3.52 -18.82 1.39
N ALA A 108 -3.29 -17.60 0.90
CA ALA A 108 -3.49 -17.19 -0.49
C ALA A 108 -2.13 -17.04 -1.18
N GLU A 109 -1.53 -18.18 -1.55
CA GLU A 109 -0.22 -18.26 -2.19
C GLU A 109 -0.38 -18.53 -3.69
N GLY A 110 -0.67 -17.48 -4.45
CA GLY A 110 -0.64 -17.50 -5.91
C GLY A 110 0.76 -17.70 -6.48
N LYS A 111 0.86 -17.69 -7.81
CA LYS A 111 2.14 -17.77 -8.53
C LYS A 111 2.26 -16.60 -9.49
N GLU A 112 3.48 -16.27 -9.89
CA GLU A 112 3.73 -15.25 -10.92
C GLU A 112 2.94 -15.54 -12.20
N SER A 113 2.84 -16.82 -12.61
CA SER A 113 2.06 -17.24 -13.79
C SER A 113 0.56 -17.38 -13.53
N ASP A 114 0.16 -17.61 -12.28
CA ASP A 114 -1.21 -17.95 -11.87
C ASP A 114 -1.58 -17.18 -10.58
N PRO A 115 -1.75 -15.86 -10.65
CA PRO A 115 -2.13 -15.06 -9.49
C PRO A 115 -3.54 -15.42 -9.01
N ILE A 116 -3.76 -15.33 -7.70
CA ILE A 116 -5.12 -15.39 -7.13
C ILE A 116 -5.81 -14.06 -7.36
N VAL A 117 -7.08 -14.07 -7.73
CA VAL A 117 -7.83 -12.86 -8.04
C VAL A 117 -9.08 -12.75 -7.18
N PHE A 118 -9.18 -11.66 -6.42
CA PHE A 118 -10.41 -11.17 -5.82
C PHE A 118 -10.97 -10.02 -6.66
N THR A 119 -12.22 -10.11 -7.10
CA THR A 119 -12.79 -9.12 -8.05
C THR A 119 -14.31 -8.99 -7.92
N SER A 120 -14.93 -8.13 -8.73
CA SER A 120 -16.37 -7.88 -8.71
C SER A 120 -17.21 -8.99 -9.40
N THR A 121 -18.42 -9.19 -8.90
CA THR A 121 -19.47 -9.97 -9.60
C THR A 121 -20.09 -9.22 -10.79
N LYS A 122 -19.94 -7.89 -10.89
CA LYS A 122 -20.47 -7.10 -12.01
C LYS A 122 -19.73 -7.41 -13.32
N SER A 123 -20.43 -7.15 -14.43
CA SER A 123 -19.91 -7.32 -15.79
C SER A 123 -18.71 -6.40 -16.06
N THR A 124 -17.98 -6.62 -17.16
CA THR A 124 -16.90 -5.71 -17.59
C THR A 124 -17.41 -4.30 -17.95
N ALA A 125 -18.68 -4.19 -18.37
CA ALA A 125 -19.32 -2.90 -18.65
C ALA A 125 -19.62 -2.10 -17.38
N ASP A 126 -20.08 -2.78 -16.32
CA ASP A 126 -20.66 -2.14 -15.15
C ASP A 126 -19.71 -2.05 -13.95
N ARG A 127 -18.68 -2.91 -13.89
CA ARG A 127 -17.82 -2.97 -12.71
C ARG A 127 -17.07 -1.66 -12.47
N LYS A 128 -16.98 -1.30 -11.19
CA LYS A 128 -16.37 -0.06 -10.71
C LYS A 128 -15.93 -0.20 -9.27
N ALA A 129 -15.16 0.79 -8.80
CA ALA A 129 -14.74 0.87 -7.42
C ALA A 129 -15.93 0.78 -6.45
N GLY A 130 -15.77 0.02 -5.35
CA GLY A 130 -16.78 -0.14 -4.32
C GLY A 130 -17.84 -1.18 -4.67
N ASP A 131 -17.52 -2.09 -5.59
CA ASP A 131 -18.44 -3.13 -6.03
C ASP A 131 -18.62 -4.24 -4.99
N TRP A 132 -17.67 -4.41 -4.08
CA TRP A 132 -17.71 -5.39 -3.00
C TRP A 132 -16.85 -4.92 -1.83
N GLY A 133 -16.90 -5.63 -0.70
CA GLY A 133 -16.32 -5.17 0.54
C GLY A 133 -14.81 -5.11 0.52
N GLY A 134 -14.13 -6.21 0.24
CA GLY A 134 -12.67 -6.33 0.32
C GLY A 134 -12.26 -7.53 1.17
N VAL A 135 -10.98 -7.57 1.53
CA VAL A 135 -10.38 -8.63 2.36
C VAL A 135 -9.88 -8.03 3.67
N ILE A 136 -10.29 -8.62 4.79
CA ILE A 136 -9.91 -8.17 6.13
C ILE A 136 -9.20 -9.29 6.87
N LEU A 137 -8.01 -9.02 7.40
CA LEU A 137 -7.25 -9.92 8.26
C LEU A 137 -7.14 -9.32 9.67
N TYR A 138 -7.77 -9.99 10.63
CA TYR A 138 -7.64 -9.67 12.04
C TYR A 138 -6.57 -10.55 12.70
N GLY A 139 -5.65 -9.91 13.41
CA GLY A 139 -4.57 -10.53 14.16
C GLY A 139 -4.66 -10.30 15.66
N ASP A 140 -3.66 -10.80 16.37
CA ASP A 140 -3.47 -10.71 17.82
C ASP A 140 -2.21 -9.91 18.21
N GLY A 141 -1.69 -9.10 17.27
CA GLY A 141 -0.55 -8.21 17.43
C GLY A 141 -0.84 -6.96 18.25
N PRO A 142 0.19 -6.16 18.57
CA PRO A 142 0.05 -4.98 19.43
C PRO A 142 -0.70 -3.83 18.75
N LEU A 143 -1.41 -3.04 19.55
CA LEU A 143 -1.99 -1.75 19.15
C LEU A 143 -1.85 -0.75 20.28
N ASN A 144 -1.81 0.55 19.96
CA ASN A 144 -1.56 1.61 20.92
C ASN A 144 -2.80 2.21 21.58
N ARG A 145 -3.92 1.49 21.59
CA ARG A 145 -5.09 1.85 22.41
C ARG A 145 -5.05 1.23 23.80
N HIS A 146 -5.71 1.88 24.75
CA HIS A 146 -5.98 1.30 26.07
C HIS A 146 -6.66 -0.08 25.95
N GLY A 147 -6.28 -1.02 26.80
CA GLY A 147 -6.76 -2.42 26.76
C GLY A 147 -6.09 -3.31 25.71
N GLY A 148 -5.61 -2.76 24.59
CA GLY A 148 -4.85 -3.50 23.58
C GLY A 148 -5.65 -4.47 22.69
N VAL A 149 -6.96 -4.51 22.83
CA VAL A 149 -7.89 -5.28 21.97
C VAL A 149 -9.09 -4.38 21.69
N ILE A 150 -9.50 -4.27 20.43
CA ILE A 150 -10.62 -3.42 19.99
C ILE A 150 -11.56 -4.18 19.06
N SER A 151 -12.78 -3.69 18.92
CA SER A 151 -13.72 -4.15 17.90
C SER A 151 -13.58 -3.29 16.63
N SER A 152 -13.62 -3.92 15.48
CA SER A 152 -13.54 -3.26 14.18
C SER A 152 -14.77 -2.40 13.89
N ILE A 153 -14.55 -1.28 13.20
CA ILE A 153 -15.60 -0.42 12.67
C ILE A 153 -16.19 -0.97 11.35
N TYR A 154 -15.46 -1.86 10.67
CA TYR A 154 -15.82 -2.42 9.38
C TYR A 154 -16.78 -3.61 9.45
N ASP A 155 -16.83 -4.26 10.61
CA ASP A 155 -17.59 -5.48 10.82
C ASP A 155 -18.55 -5.30 12.01
N PRO A 156 -19.87 -5.25 11.77
CA PRO A 156 -20.85 -5.06 12.84
C PRO A 156 -21.05 -6.32 13.69
N ASN A 157 -20.45 -7.47 13.35
CA ASN A 157 -20.66 -8.71 14.09
C ASN A 157 -19.69 -8.83 15.29
N PRO A 158 -20.18 -8.68 16.55
CA PRO A 158 -19.31 -8.67 17.74
C PRO A 158 -18.64 -10.02 18.03
N LEU A 159 -19.07 -11.10 17.39
CA LEU A 159 -18.45 -12.42 17.52
C LEU A 159 -17.14 -12.54 16.73
N TYR A 160 -16.98 -11.74 15.67
CA TYR A 160 -15.91 -11.93 14.68
C TYR A 160 -15.05 -10.68 14.43
N ASN A 161 -15.45 -9.53 14.98
CA ASN A 161 -14.83 -8.23 14.69
C ASN A 161 -13.71 -7.80 15.66
N ASN A 162 -13.36 -8.62 16.66
CA ASN A 162 -12.35 -8.25 17.65
C ASN A 162 -10.93 -8.60 17.18
N PHE A 163 -10.00 -7.67 17.33
CA PHE A 163 -8.59 -7.85 16.98
C PHE A 163 -7.65 -7.10 17.94
N GLY A 164 -6.36 -7.42 17.89
CA GLY A 164 -5.35 -6.88 18.80
C GLY A 164 -4.92 -7.86 19.89
N GLY A 165 -3.85 -7.51 20.58
CA GLY A 165 -3.24 -8.32 21.62
C GLY A 165 -1.81 -7.86 21.88
N THR A 166 -0.92 -8.81 22.14
CA THR A 166 0.50 -8.55 22.47
C THR A 166 1.45 -9.41 21.63
N ASN A 167 0.93 -10.22 20.70
CA ASN A 167 1.72 -11.19 19.98
C ASN A 167 2.40 -10.56 18.76
N GLU A 168 3.56 -9.93 18.98
CA GLU A 168 4.37 -9.31 17.93
C GLU A 168 4.76 -10.28 16.79
N LYS A 169 4.82 -11.59 17.08
CA LYS A 169 5.22 -12.65 16.14
C LYS A 169 4.05 -13.47 15.60
N GLY A 170 2.82 -13.01 15.84
CA GLY A 170 1.60 -13.63 15.32
C GLY A 170 1.58 -13.68 13.79
N SER A 171 0.75 -14.54 13.22
CA SER A 171 0.56 -14.65 11.77
C SER A 171 -0.92 -14.83 11.46
N SER A 172 -1.46 -13.91 10.66
CA SER A 172 -2.81 -14.00 10.08
C SER A 172 -2.81 -14.72 8.71
N GLY A 173 -1.65 -15.20 8.26
CA GLY A 173 -1.48 -15.97 7.02
C GLY A 173 -0.56 -15.32 5.99
N VAL A 174 -0.80 -15.64 4.72
CA VAL A 174 0.02 -15.28 3.57
C VAL A 174 -0.87 -14.76 2.43
N LEU A 175 -0.54 -13.59 1.91
CA LEU A 175 -0.99 -13.10 0.61
C LEU A 175 0.23 -12.99 -0.30
N LYS A 176 0.31 -13.87 -1.31
CA LYS A 176 1.39 -13.86 -2.29
C LYS A 176 0.88 -13.99 -3.72
N TYR A 177 1.30 -13.11 -4.63
CA TYR A 177 0.77 -13.02 -6.00
C TYR A 177 -0.76 -12.95 -6.02
N VAL A 178 -1.30 -11.95 -5.32
CA VAL A 178 -2.74 -11.71 -5.17
C VAL A 178 -3.12 -10.40 -5.83
N ARG A 179 -4.24 -10.40 -6.57
CA ARG A 179 -4.89 -9.18 -7.07
C ARG A 179 -6.22 -8.97 -6.37
N ILE A 180 -6.46 -7.75 -5.89
CA ILE A 180 -7.72 -7.31 -5.29
C ILE A 180 -8.24 -6.15 -6.14
N GLU A 181 -9.35 -6.36 -6.83
CA GLU A 181 -9.87 -5.44 -7.84
C GLU A 181 -11.27 -4.94 -7.42
N PHE A 182 -11.52 -3.64 -7.54
CA PHE A 182 -12.87 -3.04 -7.42
C PHE A 182 -13.53 -3.12 -6.03
N ALA A 183 -12.73 -3.32 -4.98
CA ALA A 183 -13.20 -3.39 -3.59
C ALA A 183 -13.58 -2.02 -3.02
N GLY A 184 -13.88 -2.00 -1.72
CA GLY A 184 -14.05 -0.79 -0.92
C GLY A 184 -15.47 -0.27 -0.79
N LYS A 185 -16.45 -1.17 -0.66
CA LYS A 185 -17.86 -0.80 -0.63
C LYS A 185 -18.21 0.01 0.64
N LYS A 186 -19.00 1.06 0.44
CA LYS A 186 -19.61 1.85 1.52
C LYS A 186 -20.63 1.04 2.31
N ILE A 187 -20.47 0.96 3.63
CA ILE A 187 -21.35 0.18 4.52
C ILE A 187 -22.33 1.06 5.30
N ASP A 188 -21.96 2.31 5.62
CA ASP A 188 -22.87 3.31 6.20
C ASP A 188 -22.47 4.73 5.77
N ALA A 189 -23.09 5.78 6.33
CA ALA A 189 -22.83 7.17 5.95
C ALA A 189 -21.36 7.62 6.16
N LYS A 190 -20.67 7.05 7.14
CA LYS A 190 -19.34 7.42 7.64
C LYS A 190 -18.28 6.36 7.38
N THR A 191 -18.66 5.10 7.20
CA THR A 191 -17.73 3.97 7.08
C THR A 191 -17.75 3.38 5.69
N MET A 192 -16.57 3.28 5.09
CA MET A 192 -16.29 2.56 3.86
C MET A 192 -15.33 1.42 4.17
N LEU A 193 -15.38 0.36 3.37
CA LEU A 193 -14.43 -0.75 3.47
C LEU A 193 -13.23 -0.45 2.59
N ASN A 194 -12.12 -1.17 2.80
CA ASN A 194 -10.87 -1.00 2.05
C ASN A 194 -10.64 -2.16 1.08
N GLY A 195 -9.65 -2.01 0.19
CA GLY A 195 -9.18 -3.13 -0.63
C GLY A 195 -8.66 -4.28 0.24
N LEU A 196 -7.69 -3.96 1.09
CA LEU A 196 -7.11 -4.86 2.08
C LEU A 196 -7.06 -4.17 3.44
N THR A 197 -7.63 -4.77 4.47
CA THR A 197 -7.49 -4.30 5.86
C THR A 197 -6.63 -5.27 6.65
N LEU A 198 -5.58 -4.76 7.29
CA LEU A 198 -4.67 -5.50 8.16
C LEU A 198 -4.82 -5.00 9.60
N GLY A 199 -5.71 -5.62 10.37
CA GLY A 199 -5.98 -5.24 11.75
C GLY A 199 -5.10 -6.00 12.74
N ALA A 200 -4.12 -5.32 13.34
CA ALA A 200 -3.17 -5.84 14.32
C ALA A 200 -2.54 -7.18 13.94
N VAL A 201 -2.16 -7.32 12.67
CA VAL A 201 -1.42 -8.50 12.20
C VAL A 201 -0.02 -8.52 12.82
N GLY A 202 0.50 -9.72 13.10
CA GLY A 202 1.86 -9.89 13.61
C GLY A 202 2.89 -10.09 12.50
N SER A 203 4.18 -10.01 12.86
CA SER A 203 5.32 -10.06 11.93
C SER A 203 5.49 -11.40 11.20
N GLY A 204 4.76 -12.44 11.58
CA GLY A 204 4.68 -13.69 10.84
C GLY A 204 3.68 -13.66 9.68
N THR A 205 2.95 -12.56 9.48
CA THR A 205 2.03 -12.37 8.35
C THR A 205 2.81 -11.93 7.12
N ILE A 206 2.57 -12.57 5.98
CA ILE A 206 3.29 -12.28 4.73
C ILE A 206 2.38 -11.52 3.77
N VAL A 207 2.82 -10.35 3.34
CA VAL A 207 2.21 -9.56 2.25
C VAL A 207 3.29 -9.31 1.21
N ASP A 208 3.25 -10.06 0.11
CA ASP A 208 4.33 -10.09 -0.89
C ASP A 208 3.75 -10.21 -2.31
N HIS A 209 4.06 -9.31 -3.24
CA HIS A 209 3.44 -9.31 -4.58
C HIS A 209 1.91 -9.25 -4.51
N VAL A 210 1.39 -8.19 -3.91
CA VAL A 210 -0.04 -7.89 -3.85
C VAL A 210 -0.33 -6.66 -4.68
N GLN A 211 -1.36 -6.74 -5.53
CA GLN A 211 -1.85 -5.60 -6.29
C GLN A 211 -3.28 -5.29 -5.85
N VAL A 212 -3.52 -4.06 -5.43
CA VAL A 212 -4.87 -3.54 -5.20
C VAL A 212 -5.19 -2.48 -6.24
N SER A 213 -6.35 -2.58 -6.88
CA SER A 213 -6.72 -1.69 -7.97
C SER A 213 -8.17 -1.28 -7.97
N PHE A 214 -8.42 0.01 -8.22
CA PHE A 214 -9.76 0.59 -8.26
C PHE A 214 -10.58 0.29 -7.00
N ALA A 215 -9.97 0.26 -5.82
CA ALA A 215 -10.69 0.34 -4.56
C ALA A 215 -11.37 1.72 -4.45
N LYS A 216 -12.54 1.76 -3.81
CA LYS A 216 -13.31 3.00 -3.63
C LYS A 216 -12.88 3.82 -2.41
N ASP A 217 -12.24 3.14 -1.48
CA ASP A 217 -11.58 3.68 -0.29
C ASP A 217 -10.09 3.32 -0.43
N ASP A 218 -9.42 2.99 0.67
CA ASP A 218 -7.98 2.75 0.64
C ASP A 218 -7.60 1.49 -0.12
N ALA A 219 -6.39 1.49 -0.70
CA ALA A 219 -5.83 0.28 -1.27
C ALA A 219 -5.49 -0.73 -0.16
N VAL A 220 -4.76 -0.27 0.86
CA VAL A 220 -4.51 -1.02 2.07
C VAL A 220 -4.56 -0.11 3.30
N GLU A 221 -5.25 -0.57 4.33
CA GLU A 221 -5.26 0.09 5.63
C GLU A 221 -4.64 -0.86 6.67
N VAL A 222 -3.69 -0.36 7.46
CA VAL A 222 -2.98 -1.12 8.49
C VAL A 222 -3.21 -0.49 9.86
N ILE A 223 -3.99 -1.18 10.68
CA ILE A 223 -4.45 -0.70 12.00
C ILE A 223 -3.67 -1.43 13.09
N GLY A 224 -2.64 -0.79 13.64
CA GLY A 224 -1.72 -1.42 14.58
C GLY A 224 -0.96 -2.61 13.96
N GLY A 225 -0.33 -3.41 14.82
CA GLY A 225 0.42 -4.59 14.41
C GLY A 225 1.84 -4.29 13.94
N ILE A 226 2.48 -5.33 13.41
CA ILE A 226 3.85 -5.32 12.90
C ILE A 226 3.87 -6.12 11.61
N VAL A 227 4.18 -5.49 10.47
CA VAL A 227 4.12 -6.17 9.17
C VAL A 227 5.15 -5.62 8.19
N ASP A 228 5.69 -6.50 7.36
CA ASP A 228 6.49 -6.14 6.20
C ASP A 228 5.62 -6.32 4.94
N ILE A 229 5.48 -5.25 4.16
CA ILE A 229 4.78 -5.24 2.88
C ILE A 229 5.82 -5.15 1.77
N ASN A 230 5.92 -6.19 0.95
CA ASN A 230 6.94 -6.30 -0.10
C ASN A 230 6.27 -6.36 -1.49
N ASN A 231 6.85 -5.65 -2.46
CA ASN A 231 6.42 -5.72 -3.86
C ASN A 231 4.91 -5.44 -4.04
N PHE A 232 4.41 -4.42 -3.35
CA PHE A 232 3.00 -4.04 -3.39
C PHE A 232 2.74 -3.04 -4.52
N ILE A 233 1.60 -3.18 -5.19
CA ILE A 233 1.14 -2.25 -6.22
C ILE A 233 -0.21 -1.68 -5.82
N SER A 234 -0.24 -0.38 -5.57
CA SER A 234 -1.48 0.38 -5.53
C SER A 234 -1.72 1.02 -6.90
N PHE A 235 -2.89 0.79 -7.51
CA PHE A 235 -3.19 1.31 -8.84
C PHE A 235 -4.61 1.90 -8.93
N ASN A 236 -4.67 3.23 -9.09
CA ASN A 236 -5.90 3.98 -9.31
C ASN A 236 -7.00 3.71 -8.26
N ASN A 237 -6.64 3.71 -6.98
CA ASN A 237 -7.60 3.68 -5.88
C ASN A 237 -8.14 5.09 -5.61
N ALA A 238 -9.39 5.20 -5.15
CA ALA A 238 -10.08 6.47 -5.07
C ALA A 238 -9.73 7.28 -3.83
N ASP A 239 -9.47 6.65 -2.67
CA ASP A 239 -8.94 7.34 -1.49
C ASP A 239 -7.44 7.05 -1.32
N ASP A 240 -6.93 6.86 -0.11
CA ASP A 240 -5.49 6.73 0.15
C ASP A 240 -4.92 5.40 -0.34
N ASP A 241 -3.67 5.37 -0.77
CA ASP A 241 -3.07 4.10 -1.21
C ASP A 241 -2.64 3.25 -0.02
N PHE A 242 -2.09 3.88 1.01
CA PHE A 242 -1.77 3.27 2.29
C PHE A 242 -2.25 4.17 3.44
N ASP A 243 -3.15 3.68 4.26
CA ASP A 243 -3.51 4.31 5.54
C ASP A 243 -2.89 3.49 6.69
N PHE A 244 -2.22 4.18 7.60
CA PHE A 244 -1.55 3.63 8.76
C PHE A 244 -2.04 4.28 10.03
N SER A 245 -2.51 3.48 10.98
CA SER A 245 -2.99 3.99 12.26
C SER A 245 -2.62 3.11 13.46
N MET A 246 -2.93 3.62 14.66
CA MET A 246 -2.91 2.88 15.93
C MET A 246 -1.58 2.21 16.32
N GLY A 247 -0.46 2.85 16.02
CA GLY A 247 0.85 2.44 16.50
C GLY A 247 1.53 1.36 15.66
N VAL A 248 1.07 1.17 14.42
CA VAL A 248 1.63 0.20 13.48
C VAL A 248 3.15 0.38 13.32
N GLN A 249 3.86 -0.74 13.26
CA GLN A 249 5.27 -0.79 12.89
C GLN A 249 5.38 -1.47 11.51
N CYS A 250 5.56 -0.68 10.45
CA CYS A 250 5.52 -1.20 9.07
C CYS A 250 6.80 -0.89 8.29
N ASN A 251 7.33 -1.90 7.60
CA ASN A 251 8.27 -1.67 6.51
C ASN A 251 7.54 -1.89 5.18
N VAL A 252 7.66 -0.94 4.25
CA VAL A 252 7.18 -1.09 2.87
C VAL A 252 8.40 -1.11 1.96
N ASN A 253 8.59 -2.23 1.25
CA ASN A 253 9.79 -2.48 0.48
C ASN A 253 9.48 -2.73 -0.99
N ASN A 254 10.23 -2.07 -1.88
CA ASN A 254 10.21 -2.29 -3.32
C ASN A 254 8.78 -2.25 -3.90
N SER A 255 7.99 -1.27 -3.47
CA SER A 255 6.56 -1.13 -3.79
C SER A 255 6.29 0.12 -4.64
N ILE A 256 5.14 0.17 -5.29
CA ILE A 256 4.72 1.30 -6.10
C ILE A 256 3.28 1.71 -5.86
N VAL A 257 3.08 3.03 -5.88
CA VAL A 257 1.79 3.68 -5.92
C VAL A 257 1.66 4.43 -7.25
N ILE A 258 0.61 4.11 -8.00
CA ILE A 258 0.29 4.76 -9.28
C ILE A 258 -1.12 5.35 -9.17
N ARG A 259 -1.19 6.66 -8.94
CA ARG A 259 -2.45 7.40 -8.85
C ARG A 259 -2.83 8.01 -10.19
N SER A 260 -4.13 8.18 -10.41
CA SER A 260 -4.67 9.05 -11.46
C SER A 260 -5.36 10.25 -10.80
N PRO A 261 -5.11 11.48 -11.28
CA PRO A 261 -5.78 12.67 -10.76
C PRO A 261 -7.30 12.67 -10.99
N PHE A 262 -7.82 11.81 -11.87
CA PHE A 262 -9.25 11.71 -12.17
C PHE A 262 -9.96 10.61 -11.39
N ILE A 263 -9.21 9.83 -10.60
CA ILE A 263 -9.71 8.77 -9.74
C ILE A 263 -9.26 9.12 -8.33
N SER A 264 -9.87 10.18 -7.80
CA SER A 264 -9.74 10.63 -6.44
C SER A 264 -11.14 10.81 -5.87
N ASP A 265 -11.27 10.70 -4.56
CA ASP A 265 -12.48 11.10 -3.88
C ASP A 265 -12.54 12.62 -3.69
N ASN A 266 -13.61 13.09 -3.04
CA ASN A 266 -13.77 14.50 -2.70
C ASN A 266 -12.99 14.88 -1.42
N THR A 267 -12.44 13.86 -0.75
CA THR A 267 -11.52 13.96 0.37
C THR A 267 -10.09 14.11 -0.21
N ARG A 268 -9.10 14.27 0.66
CA ARG A 268 -7.72 14.47 0.20
C ARG A 268 -7.08 13.11 0.02
N SER A 269 -7.15 12.56 -1.19
CA SER A 269 -6.52 11.27 -1.48
C SER A 269 -5.01 11.40 -1.73
N ARG A 270 -4.23 10.49 -1.18
CA ARG A 270 -2.75 10.54 -1.04
C ARG A 270 -2.14 9.18 -1.30
N CYS A 271 -0.82 9.13 -1.40
CA CYS A 271 -0.11 7.86 -1.40
C CYS A 271 -0.04 7.26 0.01
N LEU A 272 0.21 8.09 1.02
CA LEU A 272 0.25 7.66 2.41
C LEU A 272 -0.48 8.64 3.31
N GLU A 273 -1.36 8.13 4.17
CA GLU A 273 -1.80 8.79 5.40
C GLU A 273 -1.19 8.04 6.59
N ILE A 274 -0.55 8.80 7.50
CA ILE A 274 0.24 8.22 8.59
C ILE A 274 -0.15 8.86 9.92
N ASP A 275 -0.98 8.13 10.65
CA ASP A 275 -1.56 8.53 11.92
C ASP A 275 -1.02 7.67 13.06
N SER A 276 -0.67 8.30 14.18
CA SER A 276 -0.27 7.52 15.35
C SER A 276 -1.48 6.94 16.08
N TYR A 277 -2.66 7.54 15.98
CA TYR A 277 -3.87 7.12 16.69
C TYR A 277 -5.11 7.64 15.95
N ASP A 278 -6.25 6.97 16.14
CA ASP A 278 -7.54 7.43 15.64
C ASP A 278 -8.01 8.69 16.38
N LYS A 279 -7.94 8.64 17.72
CA LYS A 279 -8.34 9.73 18.60
C LYS A 279 -7.43 9.78 19.82
N VAL A 280 -7.06 10.98 20.23
CA VAL A 280 -6.10 11.18 21.32
C VAL A 280 -6.62 10.63 22.66
N GLU A 281 -7.94 10.66 22.91
CA GLU A 281 -8.55 10.11 24.13
C GLU A 281 -8.46 8.58 24.24
N ASN A 282 -8.22 7.91 23.12
CA ASN A 282 -8.12 6.46 23.04
C ASN A 282 -6.66 5.97 23.11
N PHE A 283 -5.71 6.88 22.90
CA PHE A 283 -4.30 6.61 22.75
C PHE A 283 -3.61 6.36 24.09
N ASP A 284 -2.96 5.20 24.20
CA ASP A 284 -2.09 4.87 25.32
C ASP A 284 -0.65 5.31 25.00
N ALA A 285 -0.26 6.46 25.53
CA ALA A 285 1.05 7.06 25.31
C ALA A 285 2.24 6.22 25.82
N THR A 286 2.00 5.16 26.59
CA THR A 286 3.06 4.23 27.03
C THR A 286 3.43 3.21 25.95
N LYS A 287 2.59 3.07 24.91
CA LYS A 287 2.77 2.11 23.83
C LYS A 287 3.50 2.72 22.63
N LYS A 288 3.95 1.84 21.73
CA LYS A 288 4.64 2.24 20.49
C LYS A 288 3.73 3.14 19.65
N LYS A 289 4.31 4.20 19.10
CA LYS A 289 3.69 5.10 18.14
C LYS A 289 3.87 4.58 16.71
N THR A 290 3.13 5.11 15.74
CA THR A 290 3.23 4.65 14.34
C THR A 290 4.62 4.94 13.77
N VAL A 291 5.28 3.91 13.23
CA VAL A 291 6.59 4.02 12.57
C VAL A 291 6.51 3.35 11.20
N ILE A 292 6.70 4.14 10.15
CA ILE A 292 6.69 3.68 8.76
C ILE A 292 8.09 3.84 8.17
N LYS A 293 8.60 2.74 7.61
CA LYS A 293 9.89 2.73 6.89
C LYS A 293 9.65 2.35 5.44
N LEU A 294 10.02 3.24 4.53
CA LEU A 294 9.91 3.04 3.09
C LEU A 294 11.29 2.76 2.52
N ASN A 295 11.46 1.62 1.86
CA ASN A 295 12.69 1.27 1.16
C ASN A 295 12.38 0.96 -0.30
N ASN A 296 13.02 1.66 -1.25
CA ASN A 296 12.83 1.38 -2.68
C ASN A 296 11.36 1.59 -3.12
N VAL A 297 10.65 2.56 -2.52
CA VAL A 297 9.24 2.83 -2.83
C VAL A 297 9.11 3.93 -3.90
N THR A 298 8.26 3.71 -4.89
CA THR A 298 7.92 4.71 -5.93
C THR A 298 6.49 5.19 -5.74
N MET A 299 6.27 6.50 -5.69
CA MET A 299 4.95 7.12 -5.64
C MET A 299 4.82 8.06 -6.84
N VAL A 300 3.77 7.88 -7.64
CA VAL A 300 3.60 8.69 -8.86
C VAL A 300 2.13 9.01 -9.10
N SER A 301 1.87 10.29 -9.40
CA SER A 301 0.68 10.71 -10.13
C SER A 301 0.95 10.59 -11.61
N ASN A 302 0.25 9.69 -12.30
CA ASN A 302 0.59 9.26 -13.67
C ASN A 302 0.20 10.25 -14.76
N GLU A 303 -0.42 11.37 -14.41
CA GLU A 303 -0.83 12.42 -15.33
C GLU A 303 -0.57 13.80 -14.71
N VAL A 304 -0.06 14.72 -15.51
CA VAL A 304 0.10 16.13 -15.11
C VAL A 304 -1.29 16.76 -15.09
N ASN A 305 -1.71 17.26 -13.94
CA ASN A 305 -3.02 17.90 -13.79
C ASN A 305 -2.87 19.28 -13.14
N ASN A 306 -3.31 20.31 -13.87
CA ASN A 306 -3.31 21.70 -13.40
C ASN A 306 -4.69 22.15 -12.87
N GLN A 307 -5.62 21.22 -12.68
CA GLN A 307 -6.98 21.48 -12.17
C GLN A 307 -7.07 21.37 -10.64
N GLY A 308 -5.94 21.16 -9.95
CA GLY A 308 -5.87 21.08 -8.49
C GLY A 308 -6.41 19.77 -7.90
N LEU A 309 -6.56 18.74 -8.74
CA LEU A 309 -7.02 17.41 -8.32
C LEU A 309 -5.90 16.61 -7.64
N VAL A 310 -4.65 16.88 -7.99
CA VAL A 310 -3.48 16.30 -7.32
C VAL A 310 -3.20 17.06 -6.03
N LYS A 311 -3.03 16.33 -4.93
CA LYS A 311 -2.72 16.86 -3.59
C LYS A 311 -1.31 16.47 -3.16
N GLU A 312 -1.03 16.45 -1.86
CA GLU A 312 0.22 15.93 -1.30
C GLU A 312 0.43 14.44 -1.60
N ALA A 313 1.68 13.98 -1.63
CA ALA A 313 1.96 12.55 -1.70
C ALA A 313 1.76 11.87 -0.35
N ILE A 314 2.18 12.53 0.75
CA ILE A 314 2.17 11.96 2.10
C ILE A 314 1.55 12.97 3.07
N SER A 315 0.59 12.51 3.89
CA SER A 315 0.14 13.19 5.11
C SER A 315 0.81 12.55 6.32
N LEU A 316 1.50 13.34 7.13
CA LEU A 316 2.15 12.88 8.35
C LEU A 316 1.55 13.61 9.56
N LYS A 317 0.78 12.86 10.36
CA LYS A 317 0.16 13.39 11.58
C LYS A 317 1.05 13.27 12.80
N SER A 318 0.68 14.05 13.81
CA SER A 318 1.34 14.10 15.11
C SER A 318 1.66 12.72 15.66
N ASP A 319 2.85 12.61 16.27
CA ASP A 319 3.34 11.40 16.92
C ASP A 319 3.62 10.23 15.99
N SER A 320 3.56 10.42 14.66
CA SER A 320 4.01 9.44 13.66
C SER A 320 5.46 9.64 13.25
N PHE A 321 6.13 8.57 12.82
CA PHE A 321 7.52 8.59 12.37
C PHE A 321 7.63 8.02 10.96
N LEU A 322 8.42 8.71 10.12
CA LEU A 322 8.66 8.32 8.74
C LEU A 322 10.17 8.24 8.48
N GLU A 323 10.61 7.08 8.00
CA GLU A 323 11.95 6.87 7.44
C GLU A 323 11.83 6.48 5.97
N MET A 324 12.44 7.25 5.06
CA MET A 324 12.46 6.96 3.63
C MET A 324 13.89 6.73 3.18
N ASN A 325 14.13 5.62 2.49
CA ASN A 325 15.42 5.30 1.90
C ASN A 325 15.25 4.82 0.46
N ASN A 326 16.06 5.36 -0.47
CA ASN A 326 16.03 4.99 -1.88
C ASN A 326 14.63 5.14 -2.52
N CYS A 327 13.87 6.18 -2.17
CA CYS A 327 12.50 6.35 -2.69
C CYS A 327 12.44 7.30 -3.89
N VAL A 328 11.34 7.24 -4.65
CA VAL A 328 11.00 8.17 -5.73
C VAL A 328 9.58 8.69 -5.50
N VAL A 329 9.39 10.00 -5.52
CA VAL A 329 8.08 10.65 -5.46
C VAL A 329 7.95 11.58 -6.64
N ALA A 330 6.89 11.44 -7.44
CA ALA A 330 6.76 12.20 -8.68
C ALA A 330 5.35 12.73 -8.95
N GLY A 331 5.27 14.04 -9.23
CA GLY A 331 4.08 14.67 -9.80
C GLY A 331 2.98 15.04 -8.80
N PHE A 332 3.32 15.44 -7.58
CA PHE A 332 2.36 15.82 -6.53
C PHE A 332 2.29 17.34 -6.28
N ALA A 333 1.22 17.84 -5.65
CA ALA A 333 1.18 19.25 -5.26
C ALA A 333 2.18 19.56 -4.15
N SER A 334 2.35 18.65 -3.19
CA SER A 334 3.47 18.69 -2.26
C SER A 334 4.04 17.30 -1.99
N PHE A 335 5.30 17.26 -1.55
CA PHE A 335 5.93 16.00 -1.15
C PHE A 335 5.35 15.49 0.18
N ILE A 336 5.37 16.30 1.23
CA ILE A 336 4.80 15.93 2.53
C ILE A 336 3.97 17.09 3.09
N ALA A 337 2.70 16.82 3.44
CA ALA A 337 1.89 17.66 4.30
C ALA A 337 2.06 17.25 5.76
N LEU A 338 2.36 18.22 6.61
CA LEU A 338 2.72 18.04 8.00
C LEU A 338 1.64 18.59 8.93
N ASP A 339 1.31 17.81 9.95
CA ASP A 339 0.59 18.31 11.12
C ASP A 339 1.39 19.43 11.83
N ASP A 340 0.66 20.34 12.48
CA ASP A 340 1.20 21.54 13.12
C ASP A 340 2.38 21.26 14.07
N LYS A 341 2.39 20.10 14.72
CA LYS A 341 3.47 19.69 15.62
C LYS A 341 4.83 19.64 14.91
N TYR A 342 4.89 19.24 13.64
CA TYR A 342 6.14 19.15 12.88
C TYR A 342 6.58 20.49 12.28
N LEU A 343 5.80 21.56 12.39
CA LEU A 343 6.16 22.87 11.81
C LEU A 343 7.24 23.61 12.61
N SER A 344 7.61 23.08 13.78
CA SER A 344 8.58 23.67 14.70
C SER A 344 9.74 22.72 15.03
N GLU A 345 10.90 23.29 15.32
CA GLU A 345 12.01 22.52 15.88
C GLU A 345 11.69 22.07 17.33
N PRO A 346 12.15 20.87 17.74
CA PRO A 346 12.97 19.90 16.98
C PRO A 346 12.15 18.85 16.20
N ASN A 347 10.82 18.99 16.10
CA ASN A 347 9.92 17.89 15.76
C ASN A 347 10.11 17.34 14.34
N PHE A 348 10.26 18.21 13.32
CA PHE A 348 10.50 17.73 11.94
C PHE A 348 11.82 16.95 11.77
N LYS A 349 12.78 17.09 12.69
CA LYS A 349 14.06 16.35 12.62
C LYS A 349 13.89 14.84 12.87
N GLN A 350 12.69 14.42 13.30
CA GLN A 350 12.33 13.02 13.46
C GLN A 350 12.04 12.34 12.12
N ILE A 351 11.77 13.12 11.06
CA ILE A 351 11.58 12.62 9.69
C ILE A 351 12.96 12.34 9.10
N LYS A 352 13.20 11.09 8.68
CA LYS A 352 14.46 10.70 8.05
C LYS A 352 14.23 10.41 6.58
N ILE A 353 14.99 11.08 5.73
CA ILE A 353 14.95 10.86 4.29
C ILE A 353 16.38 10.65 3.82
N SER A 354 16.66 9.58 3.10
CA SER A 354 17.96 9.30 2.50
C SER A 354 17.79 8.79 1.07
N ASN A 355 18.73 9.17 0.21
CA ASN A 355 18.82 8.75 -1.19
C ASN A 355 17.46 8.81 -1.92
N THR A 356 16.69 9.87 -1.75
CA THR A 356 15.31 9.96 -2.27
C THR A 356 15.21 11.04 -3.33
N THR A 357 14.53 10.73 -4.43
CA THR A 357 14.26 11.68 -5.53
C THR A 357 12.82 12.16 -5.45
N VAL A 358 12.63 13.48 -5.45
CA VAL A 358 11.33 14.14 -5.52
C VAL A 358 11.30 14.93 -6.83
N ASP A 359 10.52 14.45 -7.79
CA ASP A 359 10.42 15.04 -9.12
C ASP A 359 9.06 15.71 -9.34
N SER A 360 9.07 16.92 -9.89
CA SER A 360 7.84 17.60 -10.32
C SER A 360 6.79 17.75 -9.22
N CYS A 361 7.22 17.93 -7.97
CA CYS A 361 6.35 18.38 -6.89
C CYS A 361 6.32 19.91 -6.84
N THR A 362 5.13 20.52 -6.70
CA THR A 362 5.01 22.00 -6.66
C THR A 362 5.62 22.58 -5.38
N ALA A 363 5.45 21.90 -4.25
CA ALA A 363 6.08 22.23 -2.98
C ALA A 363 6.76 20.98 -2.38
N MET A 364 7.75 21.19 -1.51
CA MET A 364 8.38 20.09 -0.76
C MET A 364 7.55 19.81 0.50
N PHE A 365 7.71 20.64 1.53
CA PHE A 365 6.98 20.49 2.79
C PHE A 365 5.92 21.57 2.94
N THR A 366 4.70 21.15 3.26
CA THR A 366 3.56 22.04 3.55
C THR A 366 2.96 21.71 4.92
N ASN A 367 2.17 22.61 5.48
CA ASN A 367 1.25 22.26 6.56
C ASN A 367 0.00 21.55 6.00
N GLU A 368 -0.96 21.23 6.86
CA GLU A 368 -2.21 20.61 6.47
C GLU A 368 -3.10 21.50 5.60
N THR A 369 -2.95 22.82 5.64
CA THR A 369 -3.66 23.74 4.73
C THR A 369 -2.95 23.91 3.37
N LEU A 370 -1.97 23.06 3.08
CA LEU A 370 -1.15 23.08 1.85
C LEU A 370 -0.36 24.39 1.65
N SER A 371 -0.09 25.10 2.74
CA SER A 371 0.80 26.26 2.73
C SER A 371 2.26 25.81 2.91
N PRO A 372 3.22 26.27 2.09
CA PRO A 372 4.64 25.93 2.24
C PRO A 372 5.21 26.32 3.62
N VAL A 373 6.12 25.49 4.14
CA VAL A 373 6.73 25.68 5.47
C VAL A 373 8.23 25.93 5.30
N ASP A 374 8.61 27.20 5.17
CA ASP A 374 9.98 27.59 4.82
C ASP A 374 11.05 27.11 5.82
N THR A 375 10.72 27.06 7.11
CA THR A 375 11.63 26.56 8.15
C THR A 375 12.02 25.11 7.91
N VAL A 376 11.04 24.25 7.60
CA VAL A 376 11.26 22.83 7.31
C VAL A 376 11.98 22.66 5.97
N ASN A 377 11.51 23.38 4.93
CA ASN A 377 12.13 23.36 3.59
C ASN A 377 13.63 23.71 3.66
N ASN A 378 13.98 24.79 4.35
CA ASN A 378 15.36 25.25 4.50
C ASN A 378 16.23 24.25 5.26
N TRP A 379 15.67 23.60 6.29
CA TRP A 379 16.41 22.59 7.04
C TRP A 379 16.77 21.38 6.18
N PHE A 380 15.82 20.83 5.42
CA PHE A 380 16.07 19.69 4.53
C PHE A 380 17.04 20.05 3.40
N ASN A 381 16.89 21.21 2.78
CA ASN A 381 17.81 21.69 1.74
C ASN A 381 19.25 21.85 2.25
N THR A 382 19.42 22.26 3.51
CA THR A 382 20.75 22.47 4.10
C THR A 382 21.38 21.16 4.58
N ASN A 383 20.61 20.34 5.28
CA ASN A 383 21.12 19.21 6.07
C ASN A 383 21.00 17.86 5.37
N ASN A 384 20.10 17.70 4.40
CA ASN A 384 19.92 16.45 3.69
C ASN A 384 20.59 16.48 2.31
N LYS A 385 21.83 15.99 2.23
CA LYS A 385 22.61 15.93 0.99
C LYS A 385 22.18 14.81 0.03
N THR A 386 21.22 13.99 0.43
CA THR A 386 20.76 12.81 -0.35
C THR A 386 19.27 12.88 -0.69
N LEU A 387 18.65 14.04 -0.49
CA LEU A 387 17.34 14.38 -1.04
C LEU A 387 17.58 15.14 -2.35
N TYR A 388 17.17 14.56 -3.46
CA TYR A 388 17.33 15.12 -4.79
C TYR A 388 15.99 15.67 -5.26
N VAL A 389 15.97 16.93 -5.69
CA VAL A 389 14.76 17.59 -6.21
C VAL A 389 14.96 17.89 -7.68
N SER A 390 14.01 17.50 -8.52
CA SER A 390 14.08 17.66 -9.97
C SER A 390 12.73 18.02 -10.59
N SER A 391 12.74 18.35 -11.89
CA SER A 391 11.57 18.68 -12.70
C SER A 391 11.64 18.02 -14.08
N ILE A 392 12.17 16.80 -14.12
CA ILE A 392 12.34 15.98 -15.34
C ILE A 392 10.97 15.64 -15.95
N GLY A 393 9.97 15.43 -15.10
CA GLY A 393 8.62 15.06 -15.47
C GLY A 393 8.45 13.55 -15.64
N ILE A 394 7.27 13.06 -15.27
CA ILE A 394 6.92 11.62 -15.24
C ILE A 394 7.19 10.87 -16.56
N MET A 395 7.06 11.54 -17.71
CA MET A 395 7.28 10.94 -19.04
C MET A 395 8.76 10.63 -19.31
N ASN A 396 9.65 11.35 -18.65
CA ASN A 396 11.10 11.23 -18.84
C ASN A 396 11.78 10.53 -17.67
N LEU A 397 11.13 10.46 -16.50
CA LEU A 397 11.70 9.91 -15.27
C LEU A 397 11.90 8.39 -15.33
N PHE A 398 10.94 7.66 -15.91
CA PHE A 398 10.89 6.18 -15.86
C PHE A 398 11.16 5.53 -17.22
N LYS A 399 11.75 4.33 -17.23
CA LYS A 399 12.01 3.55 -18.46
C LYS A 399 10.77 3.41 -19.34
N ASN A 400 9.62 3.09 -18.74
CA ASN A 400 8.33 3.08 -19.42
C ASN A 400 7.16 3.25 -18.44
N ASN A 401 6.53 4.42 -18.37
CA ASN A 401 5.37 4.66 -17.49
C ASN A 401 4.01 4.30 -18.12
N ASP A 402 3.98 3.73 -19.34
CA ASP A 402 2.74 3.35 -20.02
C ASP A 402 2.13 2.07 -19.42
N THR A 403 1.19 2.26 -18.50
CA THR A 403 0.42 1.18 -17.85
C THR A 403 -0.48 0.42 -18.82
N LYS A 404 -0.69 0.92 -20.05
CA LYS A 404 -1.46 0.20 -21.07
C LYS A 404 -0.63 -0.84 -21.83
N LYS A 405 0.69 -0.86 -21.64
CA LYS A 405 1.64 -1.79 -22.28
C LYS A 405 2.36 -2.63 -21.23
N LYS A 406 3.70 -2.65 -21.25
CA LYS A 406 4.57 -3.29 -20.27
C LYS A 406 5.23 -2.20 -19.42
N PRO A 407 4.56 -1.69 -18.37
CA PRO A 407 5.13 -0.65 -17.53
C PRO A 407 6.43 -1.09 -16.87
N ASP A 408 7.33 -0.14 -16.68
CA ASP A 408 8.65 -0.26 -16.07
C ASP A 408 8.98 1.09 -15.39
N PHE A 409 8.68 1.15 -14.09
CA PHE A 409 8.86 2.35 -13.26
C PHE A 409 10.25 2.42 -12.61
N ARG A 410 11.24 1.73 -13.17
CA ARG A 410 12.64 1.98 -12.82
C ARG A 410 13.10 3.27 -13.48
N LEU A 411 13.95 4.04 -12.81
CA LEU A 411 14.50 5.29 -13.33
C LEU A 411 15.31 5.07 -14.63
N LYS A 412 15.36 6.08 -15.52
CA LYS A 412 16.14 6.07 -16.76
C LYS A 412 17.63 6.27 -16.57
#